data_AF-A0A960R4W9-F1
#
_entry.id   AF-A0A960R4W9-F1
#
_cell.length_a   1.000
_cell.length_b   1.000
_cell.length_c   1.000
_cell.angle_alpha   90.00
_cell.angle_beta   90.00
_cell.angle_gamma   90.00
#
_symmetry.space_group_name_H-M   'P 1'
#
loop_
_entity.id
_entity.type
_entity.pdbx_description
1 polymer ?
#
loop_
_entity_poly.entity_id
_entity_poly.type
_entity_poly.pdbx_seq_one_letter_code
_entity_poly.pdbx_strand_id
1 'polypeptide(L)'
;MNSRDIPSKVSESVTGSTGDSSDPTDESLVGRAQGGDLDAFDELVARYRGRIYSMIYHLVQNDADAWDLAQDSFVKAWRALPKFK
;
A
#
# COMPACT_ATOMS: atom_id res chain seq x y z
N MET A 1 -31.44 -0.15 -46.22
CA MET A 1 -32.14 -0.28 -44.93
C MET A 1 -31.13 -0.10 -43.82
N ASN A 2 -31.33 0.91 -42.98
CA ASN A 2 -30.51 1.24 -41.81
C ASN A 2 -30.97 0.40 -40.61
N SER A 3 -30.06 -0.16 -39.82
CA SER A 3 -30.22 -0.36 -38.37
C SER A 3 -28.96 -0.97 -37.75
N ARG A 4 -28.23 -0.12 -37.00
CA ARG A 4 -27.81 -0.28 -35.59
C ARG A 4 -27.07 -1.60 -35.27
N ASP A 5 -25.80 -1.56 -34.83
CA ASP A 5 -25.44 -1.21 -33.45
C ASP A 5 -24.02 -0.62 -33.28
N ILE A 6 -23.84 0.01 -32.12
CA ILE A 6 -22.84 0.99 -31.70
C ILE A 6 -21.47 0.36 -31.34
N PRO A 7 -20.34 1.08 -31.49
CA PRO A 7 -18.99 0.62 -31.12
C PRO A 7 -18.75 0.62 -29.60
N SER A 8 -17.99 -0.35 -29.08
CA SER A 8 -17.47 -0.29 -27.71
C SER A 8 -16.04 -0.80 -27.60
N LYS A 9 -15.15 0.18 -27.43
CA LYS A 9 -13.91 0.18 -26.66
C LYS A 9 -12.83 -0.82 -27.09
N VAL A 10 -11.96 -0.33 -27.98
CA VAL A 10 -10.52 -0.55 -27.83
C VAL A 10 -10.14 -0.05 -26.42
N SER A 11 -9.88 -0.97 -25.49
CA SER A 11 -9.26 -0.63 -24.22
C SER A 11 -7.77 -0.82 -24.40
N GLU A 12 -7.13 0.28 -24.78
CA GLU A 12 -5.72 0.50 -24.58
C GLU A 12 -5.35 0.21 -23.12
N SER A 13 -4.35 -0.62 -22.92
CA SER A 13 -3.55 -0.65 -21.70
C SER A 13 -2.14 -1.02 -22.11
N VAL A 14 -1.47 0.00 -22.65
CA VAL A 14 -0.03 0.14 -22.58
C VAL A 14 0.37 0.20 -21.10
N THR A 15 1.18 -0.74 -20.65
CA THR A 15 2.19 -0.61 -19.57
C THR A 15 3.01 -1.89 -19.69
N GLY A 16 4.24 -1.87 -20.21
CA GLY A 16 5.39 -1.24 -19.58
C GLY A 16 6.30 -2.35 -19.05
N SER A 17 7.03 -3.02 -19.95
CA SER A 17 8.18 -3.82 -19.55
C SER A 17 9.27 -2.90 -19.01
N THR A 18 9.77 -3.17 -17.80
CA THR A 18 11.20 -3.29 -17.43
C THR A 18 11.38 -2.94 -15.95
N GLY A 19 11.64 -3.98 -15.15
CA GLY A 19 11.98 -3.89 -13.74
C GLY A 19 12.06 -5.30 -13.17
N ASP A 20 13.09 -6.04 -13.55
CA ASP A 20 13.52 -7.24 -12.82
C ASP A 20 14.05 -6.77 -11.46
N SER A 21 13.12 -6.57 -10.53
CA SER A 21 13.38 -6.42 -9.11
C SER A 21 12.55 -7.52 -8.47
N SER A 22 13.21 -8.53 -7.91
CA SER A 22 12.55 -9.62 -7.20
C SER A 22 11.79 -9.15 -5.94
N ASP A 23 11.88 -7.86 -5.61
CA ASP A 23 11.15 -7.22 -4.53
C ASP A 23 9.70 -6.90 -4.95
N PRO A 24 8.70 -7.37 -4.20
CA PRO A 24 7.30 -7.07 -4.48
C PRO A 24 7.05 -5.56 -4.39
N THR A 25 6.29 -5.02 -5.35
CA THR A 25 5.87 -3.62 -5.34
C THR A 25 4.93 -3.34 -4.17
N ASP A 26 4.93 -2.10 -3.70
CA ASP A 26 4.05 -1.69 -2.59
C ASP A 26 2.57 -1.94 -2.92
N GLU A 27 2.16 -1.73 -4.17
CA GLU A 27 0.80 -2.04 -4.65
C GLU A 27 0.47 -3.53 -4.53
N SER A 28 1.43 -4.39 -4.88
CA SER A 28 1.27 -5.85 -4.75
C SER A 28 1.16 -6.27 -3.28
N LEU A 29 2.01 -5.69 -2.41
CA LEU A 29 1.97 -5.94 -0.98
C LEU A 29 0.67 -5.46 -0.34
N VAL A 30 0.17 -4.28 -0.72
CA VAL A 30 -1.12 -3.76 -0.24
C VAL A 30 -2.25 -4.68 -0.66
N GLY A 31 -2.30 -5.12 -1.93
CA GLY A 31 -3.33 -6.04 -2.40
C GLY A 31 -3.34 -7.37 -1.63
N ARG A 32 -2.15 -7.92 -1.33
CA ARG A 32 -2.01 -9.13 -0.51
C ARG A 32 -2.43 -8.89 0.95
N ALA A 33 -1.95 -7.80 1.55
CA ALA A 33 -2.24 -7.44 2.92
C ALA A 33 -3.73 -7.11 3.14
N GLN A 34 -4.43 -6.56 2.14
CA GLN A 34 -5.89 -6.41 2.13
C GLN A 34 -6.62 -7.75 2.21
N GLY A 35 -6.03 -8.80 1.62
CA GLY A 35 -6.50 -10.19 1.72
C GLY A 35 -6.19 -10.87 3.06
N GLY A 36 -5.51 -10.18 3.99
CA GLY A 36 -5.10 -10.73 5.29
C GLY A 36 -3.72 -11.37 5.30
N ASP A 37 -2.90 -11.17 4.26
CA ASP A 37 -1.51 -11.63 4.22
C ASP A 37 -0.64 -10.81 5.18
N LEU A 38 -0.26 -11.43 6.30
CA LEU A 38 0.53 -10.79 7.35
C LEU A 38 1.97 -10.54 6.90
N ASP A 39 2.56 -11.42 6.11
CA ASP A 39 3.95 -11.27 5.63
C ASP A 39 4.04 -10.08 4.66
N ALA A 40 3.03 -9.90 3.82
CA ALA A 40 2.94 -8.74 2.95
C ALA A 40 2.81 -7.42 3.73
N PHE A 41 2.08 -7.45 4.85
CA PHE A 41 1.97 -6.29 5.72
C PHE A 41 3.26 -6.03 6.51
N ASP A 42 3.94 -7.07 6.98
CA ASP A 42 5.21 -6.92 7.70
C ASP A 42 6.29 -6.29 6.80
N GLU A 43 6.32 -6.68 5.53
CA GLU A 43 7.20 -6.04 4.53
C GLU A 43 6.86 -4.55 4.34
N LEU A 44 5.57 -4.18 4.29
CA LEU A 44 5.16 -2.77 4.27
C LEU A 44 5.61 -2.05 5.55
N VAL A 45 5.39 -2.64 6.72
CA VAL A 45 5.83 -2.06 8.00
C VAL A 45 7.35 -1.88 8.01
N ALA A 46 8.13 -2.86 7.56
CA ALA A 46 9.60 -2.79 7.51
C ALA A 46 10.09 -1.64 6.62
N ARG A 47 9.43 -1.41 5.47
CA ARG A 47 9.73 -0.30 4.56
C ARG A 47 9.37 1.07 5.15
N TYR A 48 8.23 1.17 5.83
CA TYR A 48 7.68 2.46 6.28
C TYR A 48 8.01 2.83 7.73
N ARG A 49 8.43 1.89 8.59
CA ARG A 49 8.72 2.11 10.02
C ARG A 49 9.70 3.25 10.26
N GLY A 50 10.79 3.31 9.51
CA GLY A 50 11.82 4.35 9.71
C GLY A 50 11.27 5.74 9.43
N ARG A 51 10.53 5.88 8.32
CA ARG A 51 9.94 7.16 7.91
C ARG A 51 8.83 7.62 8.85
N ILE A 52 7.95 6.70 9.24
CA ILE A 52 6.85 6.99 10.17
C ILE A 52 7.40 7.34 11.55
N TYR A 53 8.37 6.57 12.04
CA TYR A 53 9.06 6.85 13.30
C TYR A 53 9.71 8.23 13.29
N SER A 54 10.53 8.55 12.29
CA SER A 54 11.16 9.88 12.18
C SER A 54 10.13 11.01 12.11
N MET A 55 9.03 10.82 11.38
CA MET A 55 7.95 11.82 11.31
C MET A 55 7.32 12.06 12.69
N ILE A 56 6.96 10.99 13.40
CA ILE A 56 6.36 11.09 14.73
C ILE A 56 7.36 11.67 15.73
N TYR A 57 8.60 11.21 15.71
CA TYR A 57 9.68 11.73 16.56
C TYR A 57 9.86 13.24 16.40
N HIS A 58 9.81 13.77 15.17
CA HIS A 58 9.90 15.22 14.96
C HIS A 58 8.72 15.99 15.58
N LEU A 59 7.55 15.37 15.74
CA LEU A 59 6.37 15.97 16.35
C LEU A 59 6.39 15.93 17.87
N VAL A 60 6.79 14.79 18.47
CA VAL A 60 6.72 14.58 19.93
C VAL A 60 8.05 14.82 20.65
N GLN A 61 9.18 14.79 19.94
CA GLN A 61 10.54 14.95 20.47
C GLN A 61 10.85 14.01 21.66
N ASN A 62 10.22 12.83 21.67
CA ASN A 62 10.37 11.79 22.68
C ASN A 62 10.42 10.43 21.98
N ASP A 63 11.48 9.66 22.24
CA ASP A 63 11.71 8.35 21.64
C ASP A 63 10.65 7.32 22.06
N ALA A 64 10.29 7.28 23.35
CA ALA A 64 9.32 6.34 23.88
C ALA A 64 7.92 6.58 23.32
N ASP A 65 7.48 7.84 23.29
CA ASP A 65 6.18 8.22 22.73
C ASP A 65 6.15 7.98 21.21
N ALA A 66 7.26 8.23 20.53
CA ALA A 66 7.35 8.01 19.09
C ALA A 66 7.24 6.52 18.72
N TRP A 67 7.85 5.65 19.51
CA TRP A 67 7.75 4.20 19.33
C TRP A 67 6.33 3.69 19.54
N ASP A 68 5.69 4.12 20.64
CA ASP A 68 4.31 3.74 20.96
C ASP A 68 3.35 4.20 19.86
N LEU A 69 3.41 5.47 19.48
CA LEU A 69 2.58 6.04 18.41
C LEU A 69 2.81 5.40 17.04
N ALA A 70 4.06 5.05 16.71
CA ALA A 70 4.37 4.36 15.46
C ALA A 70 3.70 2.99 15.41
N GLN A 71 3.87 2.19 16.48
CA GLN A 71 3.23 0.88 16.60
C GLN A 71 1.70 0.99 16.51
N ASP A 72 1.12 1.94 17.24
CA ASP A 72 -0.31 2.17 17.29
C ASP A 72 -0.87 2.59 15.91
N SER A 73 -0.08 3.36 15.15
CA SER A 73 -0.39 3.75 13.77
C SER A 73 -0.40 2.55 12.82
N PHE A 74 0.58 1.64 12.93
CA PHE A 74 0.61 0.41 12.13
C PHE A 74 -0.55 -0.52 12.45
N VAL A 75 -0.91 -0.68 13.72
CA VAL A 75 -2.09 -1.48 14.13
C VAL A 75 -3.38 -0.89 13.56
N LYS A 76 -3.53 0.44 13.59
CA LYS A 76 -4.68 1.13 12.98
C LYS A 76 -4.69 0.95 11.46
N ALA A 77 -3.53 1.04 10.80
CA ALA A 77 -3.39 0.81 9.38
C ALA A 77 -3.83 -0.61 9.00
N TRP A 78 -3.33 -1.65 9.69
CA TRP A 78 -3.74 -3.04 9.45
C TRP A 78 -5.25 -3.25 9.57
N ARG A 79 -5.87 -2.68 10.60
CA ARG A 79 -7.33 -2.79 10.81
C ARG A 79 -8.15 -2.03 9.77
N ALA A 80 -7.60 -0.95 9.24
CA ALA A 80 -8.25 -0.13 8.21
C ALA A 80 -8.01 -0.65 6.79
N LEU A 81 -6.91 -1.38 6.57
CA LEU A 81 -6.44 -1.83 5.26
C LEU A 81 -7.51 -2.59 4.44
N PRO A 82 -8.28 -3.54 5.02
CA PRO A 82 -9.33 -4.24 4.27
C PRO A 82 -10.49 -3.35 3.82
N LYS A 83 -10.64 -2.17 4.44
CA LYS A 83 -11.68 -1.18 4.11
C LYS A 83 -11.16 -0.05 3.23
N PHE A 84 -9.85 -0.01 2.98
CA PHE A 84 -9.19 0.99 2.16
C PHE A 84 -9.54 0.76 0.68
N LYS A 85 -10.00 1.81 -0.01
CA LYS A 85 -10.52 1.77 -1.39
C LYS A 85 -9.73 2.73 -2.28
#